data_AF-A0A939QFL4-F1
#
_entry.id   AF-A0A939QFL4-F1
#
_cell.length_a   1.000
_cell.length_b   1.000
_cell.length_c   1.000
_cell.angle_alpha   90.00
_cell.angle_beta   90.00
_cell.angle_gamma   90.00
#
_symmetry.space_group_name_H-M   'P 1'
#
loop_
_entity.id
_entity.type
_entity.pdbx_description
1 polymer ?
#
loop_
_entity_poly.entity_id
_entity_poly.type
_entity_poly.pdbx_seq_one_letter_code
_entity_poly.pdbx_strand_id
1 'polypeptide(L)'
;MTTKQLPEVDGSASRKRNPHMIPWIVTGLIVIVALVASMVIVNIVRASSSDAEAPAPTQTQNPSASADADQDPAEETEDPDAPPPVEVGNTFELPIQNWGVTAQVSSKFGNQVRYTFEGDNLILNSEVIDSLPDSCAAMRQQWGIQKDGDSYSVLKPAERCADAPELYDEIWGLTAAAVDSIQ
;
A
#
# COMPACT_ATOMS: atom_id res chain seq x y z
N MET A 1 47.75 -44.09 -38.69
CA MET A 1 46.44 -43.43 -38.72
C MET A 1 45.39 -44.48 -38.43
N THR A 2 44.60 -44.36 -37.34
CA THR A 2 43.28 -45.00 -37.17
C THR A 2 42.48 -44.17 -36.15
N THR A 3 41.23 -43.91 -36.49
CA THR A 3 40.31 -42.98 -35.81
C THR A 3 39.72 -43.58 -34.52
N LYS A 4 39.48 -42.74 -33.51
CA LYS A 4 38.48 -43.02 -32.45
C LYS A 4 37.21 -42.24 -32.78
N GLN A 5 36.08 -42.93 -32.94
CA GLN A 5 34.74 -42.35 -32.93
C GLN A 5 33.88 -43.04 -31.87
N LEU A 6 32.79 -42.38 -31.49
CA LEU A 6 31.96 -42.67 -30.33
C LEU A 6 31.02 -43.87 -30.53
N PRO A 7 30.43 -44.40 -29.44
CA PRO A 7 29.03 -44.81 -29.43
C PRO A 7 28.11 -43.66 -28.99
N GLU A 8 26.90 -43.68 -29.54
CA GLU A 8 25.91 -42.61 -29.52
C GLU A 8 25.00 -42.62 -28.28
N VAL A 9 24.13 -41.61 -28.18
CA VAL A 9 23.16 -41.43 -27.09
C VAL A 9 22.08 -42.50 -27.11
N ASP A 10 21.67 -42.99 -25.94
CA ASP A 10 20.34 -43.56 -25.76
C ASP A 10 19.65 -42.96 -24.52
N GLY A 11 18.37 -42.66 -24.64
CA GLY A 11 17.66 -41.75 -23.76
C GLY A 11 16.42 -42.36 -23.12
N SER A 12 16.32 -42.30 -21.79
CA SER A 12 15.06 -42.58 -21.08
C SER A 12 15.05 -41.99 -19.67
N ALA A 13 14.86 -40.68 -19.56
CA ALA A 13 14.69 -39.98 -18.28
C ALA A 13 13.27 -40.17 -17.68
N SER A 14 12.92 -41.42 -17.34
CA SER A 14 11.68 -41.73 -16.62
C SER A 14 11.74 -41.26 -15.16
N ARG A 15 11.56 -39.95 -14.94
CA ARG A 15 11.45 -39.36 -13.60
C ARG A 15 10.13 -39.79 -12.94
N LYS A 16 10.21 -40.87 -12.18
CA LYS A 16 9.15 -41.45 -11.35
C LYS A 16 8.60 -40.37 -10.39
N ARG A 17 7.37 -39.89 -10.65
CA ARG A 17 6.66 -38.95 -9.75
C ARG A 17 5.99 -39.74 -8.62
N ASN A 18 6.23 -39.35 -7.37
CA ASN A 18 5.60 -39.98 -6.21
C ASN A 18 4.16 -39.47 -6.04
N PRO A 19 3.13 -40.33 -5.91
CA PRO A 19 1.72 -39.92 -5.92
C PRO A 19 1.19 -39.35 -4.59
N HIS A 20 2.02 -39.17 -3.57
CA HIS A 20 1.58 -38.90 -2.19
C HIS A 20 1.38 -37.42 -1.80
N MET A 21 1.47 -36.47 -2.75
CA MET A 21 1.35 -35.02 -2.51
C MET A 21 0.04 -34.37 -3.01
N ILE A 22 -0.96 -35.17 -3.38
CA ILE A 22 -2.25 -34.67 -3.92
C ILE A 22 -3.28 -34.21 -2.86
N PRO A 23 -3.37 -34.76 -1.62
CA PRO A 23 -4.58 -34.54 -0.80
C PRO A 23 -4.75 -33.10 -0.26
N TRP A 24 -3.68 -32.35 -0.02
CA TRP A 24 -3.75 -30.99 0.54
C TRP A 24 -4.35 -29.95 -0.42
N ILE A 25 -4.14 -30.11 -1.72
CA ILE A 25 -4.61 -29.14 -2.74
C ILE A 25 -6.15 -29.16 -2.83
N VAL A 26 -6.76 -30.34 -2.69
CA VAL A 26 -8.23 -30.50 -2.76
C VAL A 26 -8.90 -29.82 -1.56
N THR A 27 -8.31 -29.91 -0.36
CA THR A 27 -8.84 -29.25 0.84
C THR A 27 -8.81 -27.72 0.71
N GLY A 28 -7.74 -27.15 0.16
CA GLY A 28 -7.64 -25.70 -0.08
C GLY A 28 -8.75 -25.18 -1.03
N LEU A 29 -9.04 -25.92 -2.10
CA LEU A 29 -10.06 -25.53 -3.07
C LEU A 29 -11.49 -25.50 -2.48
N ILE A 30 -11.81 -26.42 -1.55
CA ILE A 30 -13.12 -26.46 -0.88
C ILE A 30 -13.33 -25.22 0.01
N VAL A 31 -12.29 -24.78 0.73
CA VAL A 31 -12.36 -23.59 1.59
C VAL A 31 -12.60 -22.31 0.76
N ILE A 32 -11.91 -22.18 -0.38
CA ILE A 32 -12.08 -21.03 -1.29
C ILE A 32 -13.52 -20.94 -1.79
N VAL A 33 -14.13 -22.06 -2.21
CA VAL A 33 -15.53 -22.08 -2.70
C VAL A 33 -16.52 -21.66 -1.60
N ALA A 34 -16.31 -22.08 -0.35
CA ALA A 34 -17.15 -21.68 0.77
C ALA A 34 -17.06 -20.17 1.06
N LEU A 35 -15.85 -19.59 0.98
CA LEU A 35 -15.58 -18.18 1.22
C LEU A 35 -16.28 -17.29 0.17
N VAL A 36 -16.16 -17.65 -1.11
CA VAL A 36 -16.85 -16.96 -2.22
C VAL A 36 -18.37 -17.01 -2.04
N ALA A 37 -18.94 -18.16 -1.65
CA ALA A 37 -20.38 -18.30 -1.42
C ALA A 37 -20.88 -17.39 -0.28
N SER A 38 -20.11 -17.23 0.80
CA SER A 38 -20.45 -16.31 1.89
C SER A 38 -20.46 -14.84 1.47
N MET A 39 -19.51 -14.44 0.62
CA MET A 39 -19.37 -13.03 0.19
C MET A 39 -20.53 -12.57 -0.70
N VAL A 40 -21.05 -13.46 -1.56
CA VAL A 40 -22.23 -13.19 -2.40
C VAL A 40 -23.49 -12.92 -1.55
N ILE A 41 -23.67 -13.65 -0.45
CA ILE A 41 -24.85 -13.48 0.44
C ILE A 41 -24.84 -12.09 1.08
N VAL A 42 -23.68 -11.61 1.55
CA VAL A 42 -23.56 -10.30 2.22
C VAL A 42 -23.90 -9.14 1.27
N ASN A 43 -23.45 -9.21 0.01
CA ASN A 43 -23.75 -8.16 -0.97
C ASN A 43 -25.25 -8.09 -1.34
N ILE A 44 -25.95 -9.22 -1.40
CA ILE A 44 -27.40 -9.25 -1.68
C ILE A 44 -28.20 -8.63 -0.52
N VAL A 45 -27.82 -8.90 0.73
CA VAL A 45 -28.47 -8.31 1.91
C VAL A 45 -28.24 -6.80 1.97
N ARG A 46 -27.02 -6.33 1.67
CA ARG A 46 -26.67 -4.90 1.75
C ARG A 46 -27.35 -4.04 0.67
N ALA A 47 -27.72 -4.64 -0.47
CA ALA A 47 -28.47 -3.97 -1.53
C ALA A 47 -29.97 -3.75 -1.23
N SER A 48 -30.50 -4.33 -0.14
CA SER A 48 -31.93 -4.29 0.21
C SER A 48 -32.29 -3.24 1.28
N SER A 49 -31.46 -2.20 1.48
CA SER A 49 -31.59 -1.26 2.60
C SER A 49 -31.38 0.22 2.23
N SER A 50 -31.72 0.61 1.00
CA SER A 50 -31.67 2.01 0.56
C SER A 50 -33.02 2.44 -0.03
N ASP A 51 -33.82 3.14 0.78
CA ASP A 51 -35.09 3.75 0.37
C ASP A 51 -35.39 5.02 1.22
N ALA A 52 -36.02 6.03 0.58
CA ALA A 52 -36.68 7.26 1.12
C ALA A 52 -35.91 8.60 1.40
N GLU A 53 -36.49 9.67 0.80
CA GLU A 53 -36.15 11.12 0.69
C GLU A 53 -37.04 12.03 1.60
N ALA A 54 -36.72 13.26 2.05
CA ALA A 54 -35.41 13.93 2.29
C ALA A 54 -35.44 15.13 3.31
N PRO A 55 -36.03 16.34 3.08
CA PRO A 55 -35.40 17.58 3.58
C PRO A 55 -36.13 18.39 4.69
N ALA A 56 -35.40 19.36 5.28
CA ALA A 56 -35.73 20.17 6.47
C ALA A 56 -36.55 21.46 6.23
N PRO A 57 -36.99 22.17 7.31
CA PRO A 57 -36.63 23.60 7.41
C PRO A 57 -36.46 24.24 8.84
N THR A 58 -35.34 24.97 9.00
CA THR A 58 -35.13 26.38 9.45
C THR A 58 -35.76 27.01 10.73
N GLN A 59 -34.91 27.72 11.50
CA GLN A 59 -35.03 29.08 12.15
C GLN A 59 -34.66 29.14 13.65
N THR A 60 -34.14 30.22 14.28
CA THR A 60 -33.38 31.46 13.92
C THR A 60 -33.01 32.19 15.24
N GLN A 61 -31.76 32.66 15.45
CA GLN A 61 -31.41 34.02 15.99
C GLN A 61 -29.91 34.22 16.36
N ASN A 62 -29.38 35.36 15.89
CA ASN A 62 -28.08 35.99 16.17
C ASN A 62 -28.26 36.98 17.39
N PRO A 63 -27.25 37.67 18.02
CA PRO A 63 -26.23 38.46 17.31
C PRO A 63 -24.80 38.59 17.92
N SER A 64 -23.84 38.82 16.99
CA SER A 64 -22.72 39.79 17.08
C SER A 64 -21.42 39.44 17.82
N ALA A 65 -20.35 39.14 17.04
CA ALA A 65 -19.23 40.08 16.86
C ALA A 65 -18.20 39.61 15.80
N SER A 66 -17.64 40.58 15.07
CA SER A 66 -16.44 40.51 14.21
C SER A 66 -16.50 39.76 12.87
N ALA A 67 -16.16 40.54 11.84
CA ALA A 67 -16.21 40.30 10.41
C ALA A 67 -15.19 39.28 9.86
N ASP A 68 -15.53 38.78 8.67
CA ASP A 68 -14.65 38.34 7.58
C ASP A 68 -13.43 37.47 7.92
N ALA A 69 -13.68 36.17 7.92
CA ALA A 69 -13.16 35.37 6.82
C ALA A 69 -14.20 34.29 6.46
N ASP A 70 -14.97 34.51 5.39
CA ASP A 70 -15.58 33.42 4.64
C ASP A 70 -14.44 32.59 4.07
N GLN A 71 -14.00 31.57 4.82
CA GLN A 71 -13.52 30.36 4.17
C GLN A 71 -14.75 29.67 3.60
N ASP A 72 -15.10 30.10 2.40
CA ASP A 72 -15.66 29.24 1.37
C ASP A 72 -14.98 27.87 1.54
N PRO A 73 -15.72 26.77 1.75
CA PRO A 73 -15.14 25.45 1.61
C PRO A 73 -14.81 25.33 0.13
N ALA A 74 -13.61 25.78 -0.22
CA ALA A 74 -13.02 25.46 -1.50
C ALA A 74 -13.23 23.96 -1.68
N GLU A 75 -13.93 23.58 -2.74
CA GLU A 75 -13.89 22.21 -3.22
C GLU A 75 -12.43 21.99 -3.62
N GLU A 76 -11.65 21.55 -2.62
CA GLU A 76 -10.28 21.09 -2.76
C GLU A 76 -10.39 19.94 -3.74
N THR A 77 -10.18 20.29 -5.02
CA THR A 77 -10.28 19.38 -6.13
C THR A 77 -9.07 18.49 -5.94
N GLU A 78 -9.29 17.35 -5.26
CA GLU A 78 -8.23 16.43 -4.83
C GLU A 78 -7.29 16.21 -6.01
N ASP A 79 -6.11 16.82 -5.93
CA ASP A 79 -5.07 16.63 -6.94
C ASP A 79 -4.65 15.16 -6.82
N PRO A 80 -4.91 14.31 -7.82
CA PRO A 80 -4.65 12.88 -7.72
C PRO A 80 -3.14 12.56 -7.59
N ASP A 81 -2.27 13.55 -7.82
CA ASP A 81 -0.83 13.48 -7.65
C ASP A 81 -0.34 14.12 -6.32
N ALA A 82 -1.21 14.78 -5.55
CA ALA A 82 -0.89 15.29 -4.20
C ALA A 82 -1.09 14.21 -3.12
N PRO A 83 -0.22 14.16 -2.09
CA PRO A 83 -0.38 13.20 -1.00
C PRO A 83 -1.65 13.50 -0.19
N PRO A 84 -2.46 12.48 0.15
CA PRO A 84 -3.68 12.67 0.91
C PRO A 84 -3.38 13.17 2.34
N PRO A 85 -4.22 14.03 2.91
CA PRO A 85 -4.02 14.57 4.25
C PRO A 85 -4.22 13.48 5.30
N VAL A 86 -3.16 13.13 6.03
CA VAL A 86 -3.18 12.08 7.05
C VAL A 86 -2.70 12.57 8.41
N GLU A 87 -3.29 12.03 9.48
CA GLU A 87 -2.81 12.29 10.83
C GLU A 87 -1.47 11.58 11.07
N VAL A 88 -0.37 12.35 11.09
CA VAL A 88 0.99 11.83 11.29
C VAL A 88 1.24 11.33 12.72
N GLY A 89 0.51 11.83 13.72
CA GLY A 89 0.70 11.45 15.12
C GLY A 89 2.10 11.77 15.66
N ASN A 90 2.60 10.93 16.58
CA ASN A 90 3.96 11.06 17.11
C ASN A 90 5.00 10.68 16.04
N THR A 91 6.12 11.40 15.98
CA THR A 91 7.25 11.08 15.11
C THR A 91 8.50 10.67 15.90
N PHE A 92 9.46 10.05 15.21
CA PHE A 92 10.80 9.78 15.69
C PHE A 92 11.83 10.08 14.60
N GLU A 93 13.06 10.39 15.01
CA GLU A 93 14.16 10.68 14.10
C GLU A 93 14.67 9.40 13.42
N LEU A 94 14.61 9.38 12.09
CA LEU A 94 15.24 8.40 11.23
C LEU A 94 16.49 9.02 10.57
N PRO A 95 17.71 8.75 11.08
CA PRO A 95 18.94 9.27 10.48
C PRO A 95 19.26 8.52 9.17
N ILE A 96 19.37 9.27 8.07
CA ILE A 96 19.65 8.75 6.73
C ILE A 96 21.12 8.96 6.40
N GLN A 97 21.96 8.06 6.91
CA GLN A 97 23.43 8.24 6.94
C GLN A 97 24.06 8.45 5.56
N ASN A 98 23.58 7.75 4.52
CA ASN A 98 24.13 7.87 3.16
C ASN A 98 23.89 9.24 2.53
N TRP A 99 22.89 9.99 3.00
CA TRP A 99 22.55 11.32 2.50
C TRP A 99 22.99 12.45 3.44
N GLY A 100 23.38 12.11 4.68
CA GLY A 100 23.82 13.07 5.69
C GLY A 100 22.69 13.89 6.34
N VAL A 101 21.43 13.45 6.18
CA VAL A 101 20.22 14.14 6.64
C VAL A 101 19.42 13.30 7.64
N THR A 102 18.45 13.93 8.32
CA THR A 102 17.51 13.24 9.22
C THR A 102 16.07 13.50 8.80
N ALA A 103 15.24 12.45 8.77
CA ALA A 103 13.80 12.55 8.55
C ALA A 103 13.04 12.31 9.87
N GLN A 104 11.85 12.91 10.02
CA GLN A 104 10.90 12.61 11.09
C GLN A 104 9.87 11.60 10.57
N VAL A 105 9.92 10.37 11.06
CA VAL A 105 9.04 9.29 10.62
C VAL A 105 7.94 9.05 11.66
N SER A 106 6.70 8.89 11.21
CA SER A 106 5.57 8.60 12.09
C SER A 106 5.70 7.25 12.80
N SER A 107 5.33 7.21 14.09
CA SER A 107 5.17 5.95 14.83
C SER A 107 4.08 5.04 14.27
N LYS A 108 3.19 5.55 13.40
CA LYS A 108 2.19 4.73 12.69
C LYS A 108 2.80 3.73 11.71
N PHE A 109 4.03 3.96 11.23
CA PHE A 109 4.75 2.93 10.48
C PHE A 109 5.12 1.70 11.34
N GLY A 110 4.94 1.77 12.66
CA GLY A 110 5.22 0.71 13.62
C GLY A 110 6.58 0.87 14.30
N ASN A 111 6.86 -0.03 15.25
CA ASN A 111 8.03 0.08 16.13
C ASN A 111 9.35 -0.38 15.47
N GLN A 112 9.29 -0.89 14.23
CA GLN A 112 10.43 -1.48 13.53
C GLN A 112 10.56 -0.97 12.08
N VAL A 113 10.53 0.35 11.89
CA VAL A 113 10.87 0.92 10.58
C VAL A 113 12.32 0.61 10.24
N ARG A 114 12.51 0.04 9.06
CA ARG A 114 13.82 -0.29 8.47
C ARG A 114 13.89 0.33 7.08
N TYR A 115 15.10 0.54 6.59
CA TYR A 115 15.31 0.96 5.21
C TYR A 115 16.46 0.24 4.53
N THR A 116 16.39 0.17 3.21
CA THR A 116 17.45 -0.33 2.33
C THR A 116 17.69 0.67 1.20
N PHE A 117 18.91 0.73 0.67
CA PHE A 117 19.23 1.61 -0.47
C PHE A 117 19.28 0.84 -1.78
N GLU A 118 18.63 1.40 -2.80
CA GLU A 118 18.68 0.94 -4.19
C GLU A 118 19.09 2.12 -5.09
N GLY A 119 20.39 2.34 -5.19
CA GLY A 119 20.93 3.56 -5.83
C GLY A 119 20.61 4.80 -5.00
N ASP A 120 19.98 5.79 -5.63
CA ASP A 120 19.53 7.03 -5.00
C ASP A 120 18.13 6.93 -4.35
N ASN A 121 17.56 5.73 -4.29
CA ASN A 121 16.30 5.43 -3.62
C ASN A 121 16.54 4.79 -2.25
N LEU A 122 15.84 5.29 -1.23
CA LEU A 122 15.68 4.67 0.07
C LEU A 122 14.34 3.95 0.09
N ILE A 123 14.35 2.62 0.16
CA ILE A 123 13.14 1.79 0.26
C ILE A 123 12.78 1.58 1.73
N LEU A 124 11.59 1.99 2.14
CA LEU A 124 11.06 1.81 3.49
C LEU A 124 10.43 0.43 3.64
N ASN A 125 10.73 -0.23 4.76
CA ASN A 125 10.16 -1.53 5.13
C ASN A 125 9.60 -1.39 6.56
N SER A 126 8.33 -1.69 6.76
CA SER A 126 7.66 -1.46 8.05
C SER A 126 6.35 -2.25 8.18
N GLU A 127 5.84 -2.34 9.41
CA GLU A 127 4.68 -3.18 9.76
C GLU A 127 3.40 -2.73 9.02
N VAL A 128 3.22 -1.42 8.81
CA VAL A 128 2.06 -0.89 8.05
C VAL A 128 2.17 -1.20 6.55
N ILE A 129 3.40 -1.17 5.99
CA ILE A 129 3.62 -1.52 4.58
C ILE A 129 3.39 -3.02 4.38
N ASP A 130 3.89 -3.86 5.29
CA ASP A 130 3.68 -5.31 5.28
C ASP A 130 2.19 -5.70 5.47
N SER A 131 1.37 -4.81 6.06
CA SER A 131 -0.06 -5.02 6.24
C SER A 131 -0.91 -4.86 4.96
N LEU A 132 -0.34 -4.36 3.87
CA LEU A 132 -1.00 -4.32 2.55
C LEU A 132 -1.44 -5.75 2.14
N PRO A 133 -2.60 -5.93 1.49
CA PRO A 133 -3.08 -7.24 1.08
C PRO A 133 -2.16 -7.91 0.05
N ASP A 134 -2.22 -9.24 -0.06
CA ASP A 134 -1.32 -9.99 -0.94
C ASP A 134 -1.49 -9.67 -2.44
N SER A 135 -2.66 -9.17 -2.86
CA SER A 135 -2.89 -8.61 -4.19
C SER A 135 -2.01 -7.39 -4.49
N CYS A 136 -1.62 -6.66 -3.44
CA CYS A 136 -0.73 -5.50 -3.49
C CYS A 136 0.68 -5.82 -2.96
N ALA A 137 1.05 -7.10 -2.80
CA ALA A 137 2.35 -7.49 -2.23
C ALA A 137 3.57 -6.93 -3.00
N ALA A 138 3.44 -6.73 -4.32
CA ALA A 138 4.49 -6.11 -5.14
C ALA A 138 4.75 -4.65 -4.77
N MET A 139 3.73 -3.93 -4.28
CA MET A 139 3.84 -2.53 -3.86
C MET A 139 4.67 -2.37 -2.58
N ARG A 140 4.76 -3.41 -1.74
CA ARG A 140 5.48 -3.36 -0.44
C ARG A 140 6.96 -2.97 -0.59
N GLN A 141 7.57 -3.18 -1.76
CA GLN A 141 8.96 -2.84 -2.06
C GLN A 141 9.13 -1.51 -2.84
N GLN A 142 8.04 -0.79 -3.09
CA GLN A 142 8.03 0.44 -3.91
C GLN A 142 7.76 1.71 -3.10
N TRP A 143 7.67 1.58 -1.77
CA TRP A 143 7.48 2.70 -0.85
C TRP A 143 8.82 3.20 -0.32
N GLY A 144 9.01 4.52 -0.30
CA GLY A 144 10.29 5.06 0.08
C GLY A 144 10.46 6.54 -0.20
N ILE A 145 11.72 6.96 -0.24
CA ILE A 145 12.15 8.31 -0.55
C ILE A 145 13.14 8.22 -1.71
N GLN A 146 12.93 9.01 -2.76
CA GLN A 146 13.87 9.18 -3.85
C GLN A 146 14.62 10.49 -3.68
N LYS A 147 15.95 10.46 -3.86
CA LYS A 147 16.79 11.67 -3.93
C LYS A 147 17.03 12.07 -5.38
N ASP A 148 16.83 13.35 -5.70
CA ASP A 148 17.20 13.95 -6.99
C ASP A 148 18.04 15.21 -6.73
N GLY A 149 19.35 15.10 -6.92
CA GLY A 149 20.31 16.14 -6.55
C GLY A 149 20.26 16.47 -5.05
N ASP A 150 19.85 17.69 -4.72
CA ASP A 150 19.65 18.17 -3.35
C ASP A 150 18.18 18.12 -2.89
N SER A 151 17.27 17.60 -3.73
CA SER A 151 15.84 17.46 -3.43
C SER A 151 15.45 16.03 -3.06
N TYR A 152 14.36 15.90 -2.32
CA TYR A 152 13.79 14.62 -1.90
C TYR A 152 12.33 14.55 -2.36
N SER A 153 11.88 13.36 -2.75
CA SER A 153 10.52 13.10 -3.23
C SER A 153 10.03 11.74 -2.73
N VAL A 154 8.72 11.54 -2.69
CA VAL A 154 8.13 10.26 -2.30
C VAL A 154 8.30 9.23 -3.42
N LEU A 155 8.94 8.11 -3.12
CA LEU A 155 8.86 6.92 -3.94
C LEU A 155 7.59 6.16 -3.55
N LYS A 156 6.66 5.99 -4.50
CA LYS A 156 5.41 5.25 -4.34
C LYS A 156 5.16 4.36 -5.56
N PRO A 157 4.31 3.30 -5.44
CA PRO A 157 3.76 2.62 -6.61
C PRO A 157 3.04 3.60 -7.54
N ALA A 158 3.06 3.32 -8.85
CA ALA A 158 2.31 4.12 -9.84
C ALA A 158 0.80 3.85 -9.81
N GLU A 159 0.37 2.68 -9.32
CA GLU A 159 -1.03 2.26 -9.24
C GLU A 159 -1.47 2.15 -7.77
N ARG A 160 -2.68 2.64 -7.46
CA ARG A 160 -3.28 2.54 -6.13
C ARG A 160 -3.74 1.12 -5.82
N CYS A 161 -3.54 0.66 -4.59
CA CYS A 161 -4.01 -0.66 -4.15
C CYS A 161 -5.55 -0.71 -4.10
N ALA A 162 -6.18 -1.39 -5.05
CA ALA A 162 -7.65 -1.45 -5.15
C ALA A 162 -8.34 -2.16 -3.97
N ASP A 163 -7.67 -3.15 -3.36
CA ASP A 163 -8.21 -3.91 -2.22
C ASP A 163 -7.99 -3.24 -0.86
N ALA A 164 -7.09 -2.24 -0.78
CA ALA A 164 -6.82 -1.47 0.43
C ALA A 164 -6.49 0.00 0.10
N PRO A 165 -7.45 0.75 -0.49
CA PRO A 165 -7.20 2.10 -0.99
C PRO A 165 -6.93 3.11 0.13
N GLU A 166 -7.51 2.93 1.32
CA GLU A 166 -7.27 3.78 2.49
C GLU A 166 -5.86 3.56 3.08
N LEU A 167 -5.38 2.32 3.11
CA LEU A 167 -4.04 1.97 3.60
C LEU A 167 -2.95 2.46 2.65
N TYR A 168 -3.20 2.42 1.34
CA TYR A 168 -2.31 3.04 0.35
C TYR A 168 -2.17 4.55 0.60
N ASP A 169 -3.30 5.24 0.85
CA ASP A 169 -3.32 6.67 1.14
C ASP A 169 -2.59 6.99 2.45
N GLU A 170 -2.82 6.20 3.50
CA GLU A 170 -2.11 6.36 4.78
C GLU A 170 -0.60 6.20 4.60
N ILE A 171 -0.13 5.14 3.92
CA ILE A 171 1.30 4.94 3.66
C ILE A 171 1.87 6.11 2.82
N TRP A 172 1.15 6.57 1.80
CA TRP A 172 1.60 7.69 0.97
C TRP A 172 1.71 8.99 1.77
N GLY A 173 0.66 9.41 2.47
CA GLY A 173 0.65 10.64 3.26
C GLY A 173 1.70 10.63 4.38
N LEU A 174 1.88 9.48 5.05
CA LEU A 174 2.91 9.34 6.10
C LEU A 174 4.34 9.38 5.51
N THR A 175 4.52 8.88 4.28
CA THR A 175 5.82 8.96 3.58
C THR A 175 6.09 10.39 3.10
N ALA A 176 5.07 11.10 2.61
CA ALA A 176 5.17 12.50 2.22
C ALA A 176 5.57 13.40 3.41
N ALA A 177 4.88 13.26 4.55
CA ALA A 177 5.25 13.99 5.76
C ALA A 177 6.69 13.69 6.23
N ALA A 178 7.17 12.46 6.03
CA ALA A 178 8.57 12.12 6.31
C ALA A 178 9.54 12.83 5.35
N VAL A 179 9.21 12.95 4.07
CA VAL A 179 9.99 13.70 3.07
C VAL A 179 10.03 15.21 3.39
N ASP A 180 8.88 15.81 3.70
CA ASP A 180 8.75 17.24 4.02
C ASP A 180 9.54 17.65 5.28
N SER A 181 9.84 16.68 6.16
CA SER A 181 10.55 16.90 7.41
C SER A 181 12.09 16.83 7.32
N ILE A 182 12.64 16.47 6.15
CA ILE A 182 14.08 16.21 5.97
C ILE A 182 14.90 17.49 6.18
N GLN A 183 15.95 17.37 7.01
CA GLN A 183 16.93 18.42 7.36
C GLN A 183 18.36 17.91 7.30
#